data_AF-A0A8B8VFQ1-F1
#
_entry.id   AF-A0A8B8VFQ1-F1
#
_cell.length_a   1.000
_cell.length_b   1.000
_cell.length_c   1.000
_cell.angle_alpha   90.00
_cell.angle_beta   90.00
_cell.angle_gamma   90.00
#
_symmetry.space_group_name_H-M   'P 1'
#
loop_
_entity.id
_entity.type
_entity.pdbx_description
1 polymer ?
#
loop_
_entity_poly.entity_id
_entity_poly.type
_entity_poly.pdbx_seq_one_letter_code
_entity_poly.pdbx_strand_id
1 'polypeptide(L)'
;MGSQVSMDVGAVHVVIVGGGFGGIAAASQLQALNIPFVLVDMKDSFHHNVAALRASVESGFAKKTFISYSVTFKENFRQGLVVEIDLKNQTVLLEDGEALSFAYLILATGSTGLFPGKFNQVSNQQMAIQAYEDMVTQVQSSQSIVVVGGGSAGVEMAAEIKTEYPEKEVTLIHSQMALADKELLPCVRQEVKEILLRKGVQLLLSERVSSLEALPLNEHRERITVRTDKGTEVAANLVIACSGIKTNSVAYRSALGDQLASDGALKVNEYLQVEGYSHIYAIGDCADVREPKMAYHASLHANVAVANIVNSMKQRPLKAYKPVLKQQEENTWKETPGGDLVNYRLRLFLTRI
;
A
#
# COMPACT_ATOMS: atom_id res chain seq x y z
N MET A 1 -10.65 18.61 -41.49
CA MET A 1 -12.00 18.58 -40.89
C MET A 1 -12.10 17.29 -40.08
N GLY A 2 -11.75 17.34 -38.80
CA GLY A 2 -11.80 16.18 -37.92
C GLY A 2 -13.20 16.02 -37.37
N SER A 3 -13.83 14.87 -37.62
CA SER A 3 -15.08 14.50 -36.98
C SER A 3 -14.86 14.39 -35.47
N GLN A 4 -15.25 15.43 -34.73
CA GLN A 4 -15.58 15.28 -33.33
C GLN A 4 -16.80 14.35 -33.29
N VAL A 5 -16.55 13.08 -33.01
CA VAL A 5 -17.60 12.19 -32.52
C VAL A 5 -18.06 12.83 -31.21
N SER A 6 -19.27 13.39 -31.21
CA SER A 6 -19.92 13.85 -29.99
C SER A 6 -20.12 12.62 -29.11
N MET A 7 -19.20 12.40 -28.18
CA MET A 7 -19.35 11.37 -27.16
C MET A 7 -20.43 11.85 -26.20
N ASP A 8 -21.37 10.97 -25.87
CA ASP A 8 -22.34 11.23 -24.81
C ASP A 8 -21.63 11.06 -23.47
N VAL A 9 -20.75 12.00 -23.14
CA VAL A 9 -19.90 12.00 -21.93
C VAL A 9 -20.78 11.99 -20.66
N GLY A 10 -22.05 12.39 -20.76
CA GLY A 10 -23.02 12.37 -19.66
C GLY A 10 -23.45 10.96 -19.20
N ALA A 11 -23.23 9.91 -20.00
CA ALA A 11 -23.70 8.55 -19.68
C ALA A 11 -22.65 7.66 -19.01
N VAL A 12 -21.37 8.06 -18.99
CA VAL A 12 -20.28 7.22 -18.46
C VAL A 12 -19.74 7.78 -17.16
N HIS A 13 -20.09 7.12 -16.06
CA HIS A 13 -19.63 7.47 -14.72
C HIS A 13 -18.72 6.37 -14.17
N VAL A 14 -17.51 6.74 -13.75
CA VAL A 14 -16.54 5.82 -13.14
C VAL A 14 -16.56 5.97 -11.62
N VAL A 15 -16.79 4.89 -10.90
CA VAL A 15 -16.59 4.87 -9.44
C VAL A 15 -15.22 4.27 -9.12
N ILE A 16 -14.41 4.97 -8.31
CA ILE A 16 -13.15 4.47 -7.79
C ILE A 16 -13.31 4.23 -6.28
N VAL A 17 -13.06 3.00 -5.84
CA VAL A 17 -13.14 2.62 -4.43
C VAL A 17 -11.73 2.48 -3.85
N GLY A 18 -11.34 3.43 -3.00
CA GLY A 18 -10.03 3.56 -2.38
C GLY A 18 -9.15 4.59 -3.08
N GLY A 19 -8.68 5.58 -2.33
CA GLY A 19 -7.84 6.71 -2.76
C GLY A 19 -6.34 6.54 -2.49
N GLY A 20 -5.87 5.32 -2.24
CA GLY A 20 -4.42 5.02 -2.20
C GLY A 20 -3.71 5.29 -3.53
N PHE A 21 -2.45 4.88 -3.66
CA PHE A 21 -1.63 5.15 -4.86
C PHE A 21 -2.30 4.81 -6.19
N GLY A 22 -2.98 3.66 -6.29
CA GLY A 22 -3.71 3.29 -7.50
C GLY A 22 -4.94 4.16 -7.76
N GLY A 23 -5.72 4.43 -6.70
CA GLY A 23 -6.94 5.23 -6.80
C GLY A 23 -6.69 6.68 -7.15
N ILE A 24 -5.73 7.33 -6.50
CA ILE A 24 -5.36 8.72 -6.82
C ILE A 24 -4.80 8.81 -8.24
N ALA A 25 -3.98 7.85 -8.67
CA ALA A 25 -3.45 7.82 -10.03
C ALA A 25 -4.56 7.63 -11.08
N ALA A 26 -5.57 6.83 -10.80
CA ALA A 26 -6.73 6.66 -11.67
C ALA A 26 -7.58 7.93 -11.72
N ALA A 27 -7.92 8.50 -10.56
CA ALA A 27 -8.70 9.73 -10.45
C ALA A 27 -8.05 10.90 -11.17
N SER A 28 -6.74 11.12 -10.98
CA SER A 28 -6.00 12.18 -11.68
C SER A 28 -6.02 12.01 -13.20
N GLN A 29 -5.94 10.78 -13.72
CA GLN A 29 -6.03 10.53 -15.16
C GLN A 29 -7.44 10.76 -15.71
N LEU A 30 -8.48 10.30 -15.01
CA LEU A 30 -9.87 10.55 -15.39
C LEU A 30 -10.19 12.05 -15.40
N GLN A 31 -9.73 12.79 -14.38
CA GLN A 31 -9.84 14.25 -14.31
C GLN A 31 -9.16 14.93 -15.52
N ALA A 32 -7.93 14.54 -15.85
CA ALA A 32 -7.20 15.09 -17.00
C ALA A 32 -7.88 14.79 -18.35
N LEU A 33 -8.61 13.68 -18.43
CA LEU A 33 -9.37 13.27 -19.62
C LEU A 33 -10.80 13.84 -19.65
N ASN A 34 -11.23 14.57 -18.61
CA ASN A 34 -12.61 15.03 -18.42
C ASN A 34 -13.65 13.90 -18.48
N ILE A 35 -13.30 12.73 -17.93
CA ILE A 35 -14.24 11.60 -17.80
C ILE A 35 -14.92 11.71 -16.43
N PRO A 36 -16.26 11.72 -16.34
CA PRO A 36 -16.96 11.81 -15.06
C PRO A 36 -16.60 10.66 -14.12
N PHE A 37 -16.25 10.99 -12.88
CA PHE A 37 -15.89 10.01 -11.87
C PHE A 37 -16.26 10.46 -10.46
N VAL A 38 -16.32 9.50 -9.54
CA VAL A 38 -16.29 9.75 -8.11
C VAL A 38 -15.22 8.87 -7.47
N LEU A 39 -14.34 9.49 -6.68
CA LEU A 39 -13.40 8.80 -5.82
C LEU A 39 -14.01 8.66 -4.42
N VAL A 40 -14.09 7.43 -3.93
CA VAL A 40 -14.59 7.11 -2.58
C VAL A 40 -13.45 6.59 -1.71
N ASP A 41 -13.19 7.20 -0.57
CA ASP A 41 -12.24 6.70 0.44
C ASP A 41 -12.73 7.03 1.86
N MET A 42 -12.44 6.17 2.83
CA MET A 42 -12.78 6.39 4.23
C MET A 42 -12.02 7.58 4.85
N LYS A 43 -10.88 7.96 4.26
CA LYS A 43 -10.06 9.12 4.65
C LYS A 43 -10.40 10.32 3.79
N ASP A 44 -10.28 11.52 4.35
CA ASP A 44 -10.44 12.80 3.64
C ASP A 44 -9.21 13.22 2.80
N SER A 45 -8.12 12.46 2.91
CA SER A 45 -6.83 12.79 2.34
C SER A 45 -6.08 11.55 1.86
N PHE A 46 -5.34 11.74 0.78
CA PHE A 46 -4.29 10.82 0.36
C PHE A 46 -3.20 10.83 1.40
N HIS A 47 -2.77 9.63 1.78
CA HIS A 47 -1.60 9.43 2.63
C HIS A 47 -0.52 8.74 1.80
N HIS A 48 0.60 9.43 1.60
CA HIS A 48 1.81 8.88 1.00
C HIS A 48 2.48 7.91 1.99
N ASN A 49 1.84 6.77 2.24
CA ASN A 49 2.20 5.82 3.30
C ASN A 49 3.57 5.16 3.10
N VAL A 50 4.17 5.25 1.92
CA VAL A 50 5.59 4.92 1.69
C VAL A 50 6.53 5.84 2.48
N ALA A 51 6.05 6.95 3.03
CA ALA A 51 6.82 7.87 3.88
C ALA A 51 6.36 7.83 5.36
N ALA A 52 5.47 6.89 5.71
CA ALA A 52 4.85 6.79 7.02
C ALA A 52 5.85 6.46 8.14
N LEU A 53 6.83 5.59 7.85
CA LEU A 53 7.80 5.16 8.85
C LEU A 53 8.75 6.32 9.21
N ARG A 54 9.20 7.10 8.22
CA ARG A 54 9.90 8.35 8.47
C ARG A 54 9.04 9.36 9.23
N ALA A 55 7.78 9.52 8.85
CA ALA A 55 6.83 10.38 9.56
C ALA A 55 6.63 9.98 11.03
N SER A 56 6.89 8.73 11.39
CA SER A 56 6.80 8.23 12.76
C SER A 56 8.08 8.42 13.60
N VAL A 57 9.16 8.94 13.03
CA VAL A 57 10.42 9.20 13.75
C VAL A 57 10.90 10.66 13.64
N GLU A 58 10.59 11.35 12.53
CA GLU A 58 10.98 12.73 12.24
C GLU A 58 9.82 13.69 12.53
N SER A 59 9.97 14.54 13.55
CA SER A 59 8.92 15.51 13.93
C SER A 59 8.57 16.48 12.80
N GLY A 60 7.28 16.75 12.61
CA GLY A 60 6.77 17.64 11.57
C GLY A 60 6.81 17.07 10.15
N PHE A 61 7.40 15.90 9.93
CA PHE A 61 7.50 15.29 8.59
C PHE A 61 6.13 14.81 8.10
N ALA A 62 5.27 14.33 9.00
CA ALA A 62 3.94 13.80 8.67
C ALA A 62 3.10 14.75 7.81
N LYS A 63 3.15 16.05 8.08
CA LYS A 63 2.41 17.09 7.34
C LYS A 63 2.70 17.09 5.84
N LYS A 64 3.90 16.67 5.42
CA LYS A 64 4.34 16.59 4.02
C LYS A 64 3.83 15.34 3.29
N THR A 65 3.23 14.40 4.02
CA THR A 65 2.81 13.09 3.51
C THR A 65 1.31 13.01 3.18
N PHE A 66 0.55 14.07 3.47
CA PHE A 66 -0.89 14.11 3.23
C PHE A 66 -1.29 15.14 2.16
N ILE A 67 -2.23 14.75 1.31
CA ILE A 67 -2.83 15.63 0.28
C ILE A 67 -4.35 15.52 0.38
N SER A 68 -5.03 16.63 0.62
CA SER A 68 -6.49 16.67 0.76
C SER A 68 -7.20 16.29 -0.54
N TYR A 69 -8.15 15.33 -0.47
CA TYR A 69 -8.95 14.96 -1.63
C TYR A 69 -9.97 16.04 -2.00
N SER A 70 -10.59 16.70 -1.02
CA SER A 70 -11.57 17.76 -1.30
C SER A 70 -10.94 18.96 -2.00
N VAL A 71 -9.67 19.28 -1.71
CA VAL A 71 -8.91 20.30 -2.46
C VAL A 71 -8.55 19.79 -3.87
N THR A 72 -8.14 18.53 -4.01
CA THR A 72 -7.61 17.98 -5.26
C THR A 72 -8.70 17.66 -6.29
N PHE A 73 -9.77 17.00 -5.85
CA PHE A 73 -10.82 16.44 -6.72
C PHE A 73 -12.16 17.15 -6.58
N LYS A 74 -12.31 18.05 -5.60
CA LYS A 74 -13.50 18.87 -5.38
C LYS A 74 -14.77 18.02 -5.32
N GLU A 75 -15.75 18.27 -6.19
CA GLU A 75 -17.01 17.54 -6.29
C GLU A 75 -16.85 16.07 -6.72
N ASN A 76 -15.71 15.67 -7.26
CA ASN A 76 -15.44 14.29 -7.69
C ASN A 76 -14.90 13.41 -6.55
N PHE A 77 -14.97 13.87 -5.30
CA PHE A 77 -14.57 13.11 -4.12
C PHE A 77 -15.74 12.97 -3.14
N ARG A 78 -15.91 11.75 -2.63
CA ARG A 78 -16.83 11.41 -1.55
C ARG A 78 -16.07 10.69 -0.43
N GLN A 79 -15.99 11.30 0.74
CA GLN A 79 -15.47 10.60 1.91
C GLN A 79 -16.50 9.57 2.37
N GLY A 80 -16.15 8.29 2.45
CA GLY A 80 -17.07 7.23 2.88
C GLY A 80 -16.43 5.85 2.83
N LEU A 81 -16.97 4.93 3.65
CA LEU A 81 -16.60 3.52 3.61
C LEU A 81 -17.56 2.77 2.69
N VAL A 82 -17.06 2.17 1.61
CA VAL A 82 -17.86 1.26 0.79
C VAL A 82 -17.96 -0.09 1.50
N VAL A 83 -19.19 -0.55 1.71
CA VAL A 83 -19.50 -1.78 2.45
C VAL A 83 -20.04 -2.89 1.56
N GLU A 84 -20.62 -2.56 0.41
CA GLU A 84 -21.20 -3.53 -0.51
C GLU A 84 -21.12 -3.07 -1.97
N ILE A 85 -21.10 -4.03 -2.90
CA ILE A 85 -21.22 -3.82 -4.35
C ILE A 85 -22.45 -4.59 -4.83
N ASP A 86 -23.40 -3.89 -5.45
CA ASP A 86 -24.53 -4.52 -6.11
C ASP A 86 -24.24 -4.62 -7.62
N LEU A 87 -23.89 -5.83 -8.06
CA LEU A 87 -23.57 -6.11 -9.45
C LEU A 87 -24.80 -6.06 -10.37
N LYS A 88 -26.00 -6.28 -9.83
CA LYS A 88 -27.24 -6.29 -10.61
C LYS A 88 -27.67 -4.86 -10.94
N ASN A 89 -27.60 -3.98 -9.95
CA ASN A 89 -27.97 -2.57 -10.10
C ASN A 89 -26.78 -1.67 -10.49
N GLN A 90 -25.56 -2.23 -10.56
CA GLN A 90 -24.31 -1.52 -10.84
C GLN A 90 -24.10 -0.34 -9.90
N THR A 91 -24.21 -0.59 -8.59
CA THR A 91 -24.00 0.42 -7.55
C THR A 91 -22.97 -0.04 -6.53
N VAL A 92 -22.30 0.92 -5.89
CA VAL A 92 -21.58 0.70 -4.64
C VAL A 92 -22.37 1.32 -3.49
N LEU A 93 -22.49 0.61 -2.38
CA LEU A 93 -23.19 1.07 -1.18
C LEU A 93 -22.18 1.54 -0.13
N LEU A 94 -22.38 2.76 0.35
CA LEU A 94 -21.61 3.34 1.45
C LEU A 94 -22.25 2.98 2.79
N GLU A 95 -21.45 3.00 3.86
CA GLU A 95 -21.89 2.70 5.23
C GLU A 95 -23.05 3.60 5.71
N ASP A 96 -23.15 4.82 5.20
CA ASP A 96 -24.22 5.77 5.51
C ASP A 96 -25.51 5.56 4.70
N GLY A 97 -25.55 4.53 3.86
CA GLY A 97 -26.70 4.14 3.05
C GLY A 97 -26.78 4.80 1.68
N GLU A 98 -25.84 5.69 1.33
CA GLU A 98 -25.76 6.26 -0.02
C GLU A 98 -25.34 5.18 -1.03
N ALA A 99 -26.03 5.13 -2.18
CA ALA A 99 -25.71 4.23 -3.28
C ALA A 99 -25.21 5.04 -4.49
N LEU A 100 -24.03 4.69 -5.00
CA LEU A 100 -23.41 5.36 -6.14
C LEU A 100 -23.41 4.43 -7.36
N SER A 101 -24.13 4.80 -8.41
CA SER A 101 -24.16 4.05 -9.68
C SER A 101 -22.86 4.20 -10.47
N PHE A 102 -22.46 3.14 -11.16
CA PHE A 102 -21.29 3.14 -12.03
C PHE A 102 -21.57 2.50 -13.38
N ALA A 103 -20.95 3.05 -14.43
CA ALA A 103 -20.76 2.35 -15.70
C ALA A 103 -19.46 1.52 -15.68
N TYR A 104 -18.45 2.02 -14.95
CA TYR A 104 -17.19 1.32 -14.70
C TYR A 104 -16.79 1.45 -13.23
N LEU A 105 -16.27 0.36 -12.67
CA LEU A 105 -15.80 0.30 -11.29
C LEU A 105 -14.30 0.02 -11.25
N ILE A 106 -13.54 0.83 -10.50
CA ILE A 106 -12.14 0.58 -10.19
C ILE A 106 -12.03 0.29 -8.70
N LEU A 107 -11.72 -0.96 -8.36
CA LEU A 107 -11.43 -1.41 -7.00
C LEU A 107 -9.94 -1.19 -6.72
N ALA A 108 -9.65 -0.27 -5.80
CA ALA A 108 -8.32 0.12 -5.36
C ALA A 108 -8.23 0.13 -3.82
N THR A 109 -8.93 -0.81 -3.17
CA THR A 109 -9.11 -0.87 -1.71
C THR A 109 -7.83 -1.12 -0.93
N GLY A 110 -6.78 -1.58 -1.62
CA GLY A 110 -5.46 -1.80 -1.06
C GLY A 110 -5.43 -2.89 0.01
N SER A 111 -4.65 -2.64 1.05
CA SER A 111 -4.42 -3.56 2.17
C SER A 111 -4.40 -2.80 3.50
N THR A 112 -4.82 -3.48 4.57
CA THR A 112 -4.77 -3.04 5.96
C THR A 112 -3.51 -3.60 6.63
N GLY A 113 -3.03 -2.93 7.68
CA GLY A 113 -1.90 -3.39 8.49
C GLY A 113 -1.74 -2.56 9.76
N LEU A 114 -0.73 -2.83 10.58
CA LEU A 114 -0.57 -2.09 11.83
C LEU A 114 0.03 -0.69 11.60
N PHE A 115 -0.36 0.26 12.45
CA PHE A 115 0.30 1.57 12.57
C PHE A 115 1.74 1.36 13.13
N PRO A 116 2.77 2.12 12.71
CA PRO A 116 2.74 3.32 11.86
C PRO A 116 2.69 3.07 10.34
N GLY A 117 2.91 1.84 9.87
CA GLY A 117 3.00 1.55 8.43
C GLY A 117 1.69 1.70 7.65
N LYS A 118 0.54 1.48 8.31
CA LYS A 118 -0.79 1.66 7.73
C LYS A 118 -1.70 2.41 8.71
N PHE A 119 -2.60 3.21 8.13
CA PHE A 119 -3.61 3.97 8.86
C PHE A 119 -4.99 3.48 8.42
N ASN A 120 -5.68 2.73 9.28
CA ASN A 120 -6.85 1.91 8.91
C ASN A 120 -8.18 2.41 9.48
N GLN A 121 -8.27 3.68 9.85
CA GLN A 121 -9.48 4.23 10.45
C GLN A 121 -10.05 5.35 9.58
N VAL A 122 -11.37 5.53 9.66
CA VAL A 122 -12.00 6.76 9.19
C VAL A 122 -11.35 7.91 9.95
N SER A 123 -10.70 8.81 9.23
CA SER A 123 -9.97 9.91 9.84
C SER A 123 -9.95 11.12 8.95
N ASN A 124 -9.93 12.28 9.59
CA ASN A 124 -9.49 13.48 8.93
C ASN A 124 -7.95 13.60 8.95
N GLN A 125 -7.43 14.40 8.04
CA GLN A 125 -6.01 14.62 7.83
C GLN A 125 -5.29 15.06 9.12
N GLN A 126 -5.91 15.94 9.91
CA GLN A 126 -5.31 16.50 11.11
C GLN A 126 -5.11 15.44 12.20
N MET A 127 -6.09 14.55 12.40
CA MET A 127 -5.98 13.43 13.34
C MET A 127 -4.89 12.44 12.91
N ALA A 128 -4.77 12.16 11.60
CA ALA A 128 -3.74 11.28 11.09
C ALA A 128 -2.34 11.87 11.30
N ILE A 129 -2.15 13.17 11.03
CA ILE A 129 -0.91 13.89 11.32
C ILE A 129 -0.58 13.83 12.81
N GLN A 130 -1.55 14.11 13.69
CA GLN A 130 -1.32 14.09 15.13
C GLN A 130 -0.87 12.72 15.63
N ALA A 131 -1.47 11.64 15.13
CA ALA A 131 -1.05 10.29 15.50
C ALA A 131 0.42 9.98 15.13
N TYR A 132 0.92 10.54 14.03
CA TYR A 132 2.35 10.44 13.69
C TYR A 132 3.22 11.28 14.63
N GLU A 133 2.83 12.49 14.99
CA GLU A 133 3.57 13.31 15.97
C GLU A 133 3.57 12.66 17.38
N ASP A 134 2.47 12.03 17.76
CA ASP A 134 2.38 11.26 19.00
C ASP A 134 3.36 10.08 18.95
N MET A 135 3.44 9.37 17.81
CA MET A 135 4.39 8.28 17.60
C MET A 135 5.85 8.75 17.68
N VAL A 136 6.17 9.91 17.09
CA VAL A 136 7.50 10.53 17.22
C VAL A 136 7.85 10.72 18.70
N THR A 137 6.90 11.20 19.50
CA THR A 137 7.09 11.36 20.95
C THR A 137 7.37 10.02 21.63
N GLN A 138 6.64 8.95 21.29
CA GLN A 138 6.88 7.61 21.84
C GLN A 138 8.28 7.09 21.51
N VAL A 139 8.76 7.31 20.28
CA VAL A 139 10.11 6.94 19.84
C VAL A 139 11.17 7.75 20.60
N GLN A 140 10.97 9.06 20.73
CA GLN A 140 11.90 9.95 21.45
C GLN A 140 12.08 9.53 22.91
N SER A 141 10.99 9.21 23.61
CA SER A 141 11.01 8.78 25.01
C SER A 141 11.61 7.39 25.24
N SER A 142 11.83 6.60 24.18
CA SER A 142 12.22 5.19 24.30
C SER A 142 13.70 4.99 23.97
N GLN A 143 14.46 4.38 24.88
CA GLN A 143 15.88 4.09 24.66
C GLN A 143 16.09 2.74 23.97
N SER A 144 15.28 1.75 24.35
CA SER A 144 15.29 0.39 23.78
C SER A 144 14.01 0.14 23.01
N ILE A 145 14.13 -0.22 21.73
CA ILE A 145 13.00 -0.35 20.80
C ILE A 145 13.08 -1.72 20.12
N VAL A 146 11.99 -2.46 20.19
CA VAL A 146 11.80 -3.70 19.44
C VAL A 146 10.94 -3.43 18.22
N VAL A 147 11.46 -3.78 17.04
CA VAL A 147 10.71 -3.80 15.77
C VAL A 147 10.36 -5.24 15.43
N VAL A 148 9.08 -5.54 15.25
CA VAL A 148 8.58 -6.89 14.97
C VAL A 148 8.23 -7.03 13.49
N GLY A 149 8.98 -7.88 12.79
CA GLY A 149 8.77 -8.25 11.39
C GLY A 149 9.81 -7.64 10.45
N GLY A 150 10.79 -8.43 10.01
CA GLY A 150 11.84 -8.04 9.05
C GLY A 150 11.45 -8.04 7.57
N GLY A 151 10.18 -7.79 7.24
CA GLY A 151 9.78 -7.42 5.86
C GLY A 151 10.21 -5.99 5.53
N SER A 152 9.88 -5.49 4.33
CA SER A 152 10.32 -4.15 3.88
C SER A 152 9.99 -3.04 4.88
N ALA A 153 8.80 -3.08 5.49
CA ALA A 153 8.39 -2.08 6.49
C ALA A 153 9.21 -2.13 7.79
N GLY A 154 9.49 -3.31 8.36
CA GLY A 154 10.27 -3.36 9.61
C GLY A 154 11.76 -3.11 9.39
N VAL A 155 12.28 -3.46 8.22
CA VAL A 155 13.63 -3.06 7.79
C VAL A 155 13.72 -1.53 7.73
N GLU A 156 12.81 -0.86 7.02
CA GLU A 156 12.79 0.60 6.89
C GLU A 156 12.59 1.26 8.26
N MET A 157 11.68 0.75 9.10
CA MET A 157 11.46 1.29 10.45
C MET A 157 12.72 1.22 11.31
N ALA A 158 13.41 0.07 11.34
CA ALA A 158 14.63 -0.08 12.13
C ALA A 158 15.75 0.86 11.63
N ALA A 159 15.86 1.03 10.31
CA ALA A 159 16.83 1.93 9.70
C ALA A 159 16.52 3.41 9.95
N GLU A 160 15.25 3.83 9.81
CA GLU A 160 14.80 5.21 10.07
C GLU A 160 15.06 5.58 11.54
N ILE A 161 14.75 4.70 12.51
CA ILE A 161 15.09 4.94 13.93
C ILE A 161 16.60 5.11 14.12
N LYS A 162 17.42 4.22 13.58
CA LYS A 162 18.90 4.30 13.75
C LYS A 162 19.53 5.46 13.00
N THR A 163 18.86 5.97 11.97
CA THR A 163 19.33 7.13 11.21
C THR A 163 19.05 8.43 11.97
N GLU A 164 17.84 8.56 12.52
CA GLU A 164 17.44 9.74 13.30
C GLU A 164 18.04 9.74 14.71
N TYR A 165 18.13 8.57 15.35
CA TYR A 165 18.61 8.39 16.73
C TYR A 165 19.70 7.29 16.79
N PRO A 166 20.94 7.59 16.37
CA PRO A 166 22.03 6.61 16.30
C PRO A 166 22.38 5.95 17.64
N GLU A 167 22.06 6.58 18.76
CA GLU A 167 22.33 6.11 20.12
C GLU A 167 21.29 5.12 20.66
N LYS A 168 20.10 5.03 20.07
CA LYS A 168 19.03 4.14 20.55
C LYS A 168 19.35 2.66 20.26
N GLU A 169 18.93 1.80 21.17
CA GLU A 169 19.06 0.34 21.03
C GLU A 169 17.87 -0.19 20.23
N VAL A 170 18.13 -0.69 19.01
CA VAL A 170 17.08 -1.21 18.14
C VAL A 170 17.29 -2.70 17.93
N THR A 171 16.27 -3.49 18.23
CA THR A 171 16.24 -4.93 18.01
C THR A 171 15.15 -5.30 17.01
N LEU A 172 15.53 -5.86 15.86
CA LEU A 172 14.59 -6.37 14.86
C LEU A 172 14.39 -7.88 15.07
N ILE A 173 13.16 -8.28 15.37
CA ILE A 173 12.79 -9.70 15.52
C ILE A 173 12.03 -10.14 14.25
N HIS A 174 12.50 -11.19 13.60
CA HIS A 174 11.88 -11.72 12.38
C HIS A 174 11.84 -13.25 12.33
N SER A 175 10.70 -13.78 11.91
CA SER A 175 10.42 -15.22 11.86
C SER A 175 11.18 -15.98 10.77
N GLN A 176 11.86 -15.28 9.85
CA GLN A 176 12.66 -15.88 8.78
C GLN A 176 14.11 -15.44 8.87
N MET A 177 15.00 -16.18 8.19
CA MET A 177 16.42 -15.86 8.10
C MET A 177 16.69 -14.67 7.18
N ALA A 178 15.97 -14.57 6.06
CA ALA A 178 16.21 -13.54 5.07
C ALA A 178 15.26 -12.35 5.28
N LEU A 179 15.81 -11.14 5.26
CA LEU A 179 15.08 -9.88 5.44
C LEU A 179 14.48 -9.38 4.13
N ALA A 180 13.56 -8.41 4.23
CA ALA A 180 12.78 -7.83 3.14
C ALA A 180 11.92 -8.86 2.37
N ASP A 181 11.12 -8.36 1.44
CA ASP A 181 10.11 -9.17 0.75
C ASP A 181 10.74 -10.26 -0.12
N LYS A 182 10.10 -11.43 -0.17
CA LYS A 182 10.64 -12.64 -0.84
C LYS A 182 10.76 -12.47 -2.36
N GLU A 183 10.00 -11.55 -2.93
CA GLU A 183 10.01 -11.20 -4.35
C GLU A 183 11.26 -10.38 -4.74
N LEU A 184 12.03 -9.88 -3.77
CA LEU A 184 13.31 -9.21 -4.01
C LEU A 184 14.44 -10.23 -4.23
N LEU A 185 15.41 -9.85 -5.07
CA LEU A 185 16.56 -10.71 -5.38
C LEU A 185 17.40 -11.00 -4.11
N PRO A 186 17.96 -12.21 -3.97
CA PRO A 186 18.73 -12.59 -2.78
C PRO A 186 19.89 -11.64 -2.42
N CYS A 187 20.62 -11.13 -3.41
CA CYS A 187 21.73 -10.19 -3.18
C CYS A 187 21.28 -8.87 -2.53
N VAL A 188 20.07 -8.41 -2.85
CA VAL A 188 19.45 -7.22 -2.28
C VAL A 188 19.14 -7.44 -0.82
N ARG A 189 18.52 -8.58 -0.53
CA ARG A 189 18.13 -8.97 0.83
C ARG A 189 19.37 -9.12 1.73
N GLN A 190 20.48 -9.59 1.16
CA GLN A 190 21.76 -9.62 1.85
C GLN A 190 22.32 -8.20 2.10
N GLU A 191 22.34 -7.32 1.09
CA GLU A 191 22.84 -5.94 1.28
C GLU A 191 22.01 -5.18 2.33
N VAL A 192 20.69 -5.34 2.32
CA VAL A 192 19.79 -4.80 3.35
C VAL A 192 20.22 -5.24 4.76
N LYS A 193 20.50 -6.53 4.93
CA LYS A 193 20.97 -7.08 6.21
C LYS A 193 22.29 -6.43 6.63
N GLU A 194 23.26 -6.32 5.73
CA GLU A 194 24.55 -5.68 6.01
C GLU A 194 24.40 -4.21 6.39
N ILE A 195 23.49 -3.46 5.73
CA ILE A 195 23.18 -2.07 6.09
C ILE A 195 22.65 -1.97 7.52
N LEU A 196 21.67 -2.81 7.91
CA LEU A 196 21.12 -2.79 9.26
C LEU A 196 22.18 -3.12 10.32
N LEU A 197 23.04 -4.11 10.05
CA LEU A 197 24.15 -4.45 10.93
C LEU A 197 25.15 -3.30 11.06
N ARG A 198 25.53 -2.65 9.95
CA ARG A 198 26.41 -1.46 9.96
C ARG A 198 25.82 -0.28 10.73
N LYS A 199 24.49 -0.12 10.71
CA LYS A 199 23.79 0.87 11.54
C LYS A 199 23.71 0.49 13.01
N GLY A 200 24.06 -0.73 13.40
CA GLY A 200 24.00 -1.21 14.77
C GLY A 200 22.62 -1.71 15.20
N VAL A 201 21.78 -2.16 14.26
CA VAL A 201 20.54 -2.88 14.59
C VAL A 201 20.89 -4.30 15.03
N GLN A 202 20.36 -4.72 16.17
CA GLN A 202 20.44 -6.11 16.63
C GLN A 202 19.40 -6.95 15.88
N LEU A 203 19.81 -8.09 15.32
CA LEU A 203 18.92 -8.94 14.51
C LEU A 203 18.66 -10.27 15.24
N LEU A 204 17.42 -10.53 15.62
CA LEU A 204 16.95 -11.86 16.05
C LEU A 204 16.15 -12.48 14.91
N LEU A 205 16.81 -13.35 14.16
CA LEU A 205 16.27 -13.96 12.94
C LEU A 205 15.85 -15.41 13.18
N SER A 206 14.91 -15.88 12.37
CA SER A 206 14.26 -17.19 12.57
C SER A 206 13.60 -17.33 13.93
N GLU A 207 13.09 -16.22 14.48
CA GLU A 207 12.38 -16.14 15.76
C GLU A 207 11.10 -15.33 15.61
N ARG A 208 10.00 -15.81 16.19
CA ARG A 208 8.69 -15.15 16.11
C ARG A 208 8.31 -14.64 17.48
N VAL A 209 7.84 -13.41 17.55
CA VAL A 209 7.24 -12.88 18.79
C VAL A 209 5.99 -13.67 19.13
N SER A 210 5.93 -14.14 20.37
CA SER A 210 4.78 -14.83 20.96
C SER A 210 3.74 -13.81 21.43
N SER A 211 2.45 -14.06 21.16
CA SER A 211 1.33 -13.24 21.63
C SER A 211 1.50 -11.74 21.34
N LEU A 212 1.83 -11.40 20.08
CA LEU A 212 2.02 -10.02 19.64
C LEU A 212 0.82 -9.12 19.97
N GLU A 213 -0.39 -9.67 19.87
CA GLU A 213 -1.66 -9.02 20.19
C GLU A 213 -1.81 -8.63 21.67
N ALA A 214 -1.04 -9.23 22.58
CA ALA A 214 -1.05 -8.92 24.00
C ALA A 214 0.00 -7.86 24.40
N LEU A 215 0.88 -7.47 23.47
CA LEU A 215 1.90 -6.47 23.74
C LEU A 215 1.34 -5.04 23.60
N PRO A 216 1.78 -4.10 24.45
CA PRO A 216 1.48 -2.69 24.25
C PRO A 216 2.29 -2.17 23.05
N LEU A 217 1.62 -2.03 21.91
CA LEU A 217 2.24 -1.55 20.67
C LEU A 217 2.23 -0.03 20.62
N ASN A 218 3.29 0.57 20.09
CA ASN A 218 3.40 2.00 19.82
C ASN A 218 3.15 2.89 21.06
N GLU A 219 3.41 2.37 22.25
CA GLU A 219 3.25 3.07 23.52
C GLU A 219 4.52 2.86 24.35
N HIS A 220 5.16 3.96 24.76
CA HIS A 220 6.30 3.93 25.66
C HIS A 220 5.90 3.38 27.02
N ARG A 221 6.73 2.48 27.56
CA ARG A 221 6.66 2.03 28.96
C ARG A 221 8.06 1.92 29.55
N GLU A 222 8.13 1.98 30.88
CA GLU A 222 9.41 1.78 31.60
C GLU A 222 10.04 0.42 31.25
N ARG A 223 9.22 -0.63 31.12
CA ARG A 223 9.67 -1.96 30.70
C ARG A 223 8.55 -2.75 30.01
N ILE A 224 8.87 -3.29 28.85
CA ILE A 224 8.10 -4.30 28.10
C ILE A 224 9.02 -5.51 27.93
N THR A 225 8.51 -6.72 28.18
CA THR A 225 9.26 -7.96 27.92
C THR A 225 8.67 -8.64 26.70
N VAL A 226 9.42 -8.67 25.60
CA VAL A 226 9.04 -9.35 24.37
C VAL A 226 9.61 -10.75 24.40
N ARG A 227 8.75 -11.76 24.25
CA ARG A 227 9.15 -13.19 24.23
C ARG A 227 9.04 -13.76 22.84
N THR A 228 10.01 -14.59 22.44
CA THR A 228 9.95 -15.33 21.17
C THR A 228 9.44 -16.75 21.35
N ASP A 229 9.10 -17.41 20.25
CA ASP A 229 8.77 -18.83 20.17
C ASP A 229 9.93 -19.76 20.53
N LYS A 230 11.15 -19.23 20.64
CA LYS A 230 12.35 -19.93 21.12
C LYS A 230 12.68 -19.66 22.59
N GLY A 231 11.83 -18.91 23.29
CA GLY A 231 12.04 -18.57 24.69
C GLY A 231 13.02 -17.41 24.94
N THR A 232 13.51 -16.77 23.87
CA THR A 232 14.33 -15.56 24.01
C THR A 232 13.47 -14.43 24.59
N GLU A 233 14.01 -13.70 25.57
CA GLU A 233 13.37 -12.52 26.15
C GLU A 233 14.17 -11.26 25.81
N VAL A 234 13.49 -10.24 25.29
CA VAL A 234 14.08 -8.93 25.00
C VAL A 234 13.33 -7.88 25.81
N ALA A 235 14.05 -7.13 26.63
CA ALA A 235 13.50 -5.96 27.31
C ALA A 235 13.50 -4.75 26.38
N ALA A 236 12.40 -4.00 26.37
CA ALA A 236 12.25 -2.80 25.54
C ALA A 236 11.44 -1.73 26.28
N ASN A 237 11.52 -0.48 25.83
CA ASN A 237 10.61 0.59 26.22
C ASN A 237 9.46 0.75 25.23
N LEU A 238 9.67 0.34 23.97
CA LEU A 238 8.69 0.48 22.90
C LEU A 238 8.73 -0.75 21.99
N VAL A 239 7.53 -1.19 21.57
CA VAL A 239 7.37 -2.26 20.58
C VAL A 239 6.60 -1.72 19.38
N ILE A 240 7.19 -1.86 18.19
CA ILE A 240 6.60 -1.42 16.92
C ILE A 240 6.39 -2.65 16.04
N ALA A 241 5.15 -2.90 15.64
CA ALA A 241 4.81 -4.04 14.81
C ALA A 241 4.70 -3.65 13.33
N CYS A 242 5.53 -4.26 12.49
CA CYS A 242 5.60 -4.03 11.05
C CYS A 242 5.21 -5.28 10.25
N SER A 243 4.22 -6.04 10.76
CA SER A 243 3.76 -7.30 10.17
C SER A 243 2.23 -7.35 10.04
N GLY A 244 1.73 -8.40 9.40
CA GLY A 244 0.28 -8.68 9.36
C GLY A 244 -0.52 -7.88 8.35
N ILE A 245 0.08 -7.49 7.21
CA ILE A 245 -0.67 -6.88 6.11
C ILE A 245 -1.73 -7.86 5.59
N LYS A 246 -2.95 -7.37 5.35
CA LYS A 246 -4.08 -8.14 4.84
C LYS A 246 -4.79 -7.39 3.72
N THR A 247 -5.22 -8.11 2.69
CA THR A 247 -5.98 -7.51 1.58
C THR A 247 -7.34 -6.99 2.05
N ASN A 248 -7.68 -5.76 1.65
CA ASN A 248 -8.96 -5.13 2.00
C ASN A 248 -10.06 -5.63 1.08
N SER A 249 -10.75 -6.68 1.52
CA SER A 249 -11.78 -7.36 0.73
C SER A 249 -13.20 -7.11 1.19
N VAL A 250 -13.42 -6.39 2.28
CA VAL A 250 -14.75 -6.18 2.89
C VAL A 250 -15.77 -5.69 1.86
N ALA A 251 -15.43 -4.63 1.09
CA ALA A 251 -16.34 -4.01 0.13
C ALA A 251 -16.85 -4.94 -0.98
N TYR A 252 -16.07 -5.95 -1.38
CA TYR A 252 -16.38 -6.78 -2.54
C TYR A 252 -16.53 -8.27 -2.23
N ARG A 253 -16.27 -8.70 -0.99
CA ARG A 253 -16.22 -10.13 -0.64
C ARG A 253 -17.55 -10.85 -0.87
N SER A 254 -18.67 -10.20 -0.57
CA SER A 254 -20.01 -10.77 -0.76
C SER A 254 -20.36 -10.91 -2.25
N ALA A 255 -20.05 -9.89 -3.04
CA ALA A 255 -20.44 -9.81 -4.45
C ALA A 255 -19.51 -10.57 -5.41
N LEU A 256 -18.21 -10.61 -5.09
CA LEU A 256 -17.14 -11.15 -5.95
C LEU A 256 -16.41 -12.34 -5.29
N GLY A 257 -17.09 -13.07 -4.41
CA GLY A 257 -16.52 -14.16 -3.61
C GLY A 257 -15.81 -15.24 -4.44
N ASP A 258 -16.39 -15.63 -5.57
CA ASP A 258 -15.84 -16.65 -6.48
C ASP A 258 -14.57 -16.17 -7.22
N GLN A 259 -14.41 -14.84 -7.32
CA GLN A 259 -13.26 -14.18 -7.94
C GLN A 259 -12.14 -13.90 -6.93
N LEU A 260 -12.26 -14.35 -5.69
CA LEU A 260 -11.20 -14.17 -4.69
C LEU A 260 -10.13 -15.26 -4.77
N ALA A 261 -8.88 -14.84 -4.61
CA ALA A 261 -7.76 -15.69 -4.21
C ALA A 261 -7.84 -16.00 -2.70
N SER A 262 -7.00 -16.92 -2.24
CA SER A 262 -7.01 -17.39 -0.84
C SER A 262 -6.71 -16.29 0.19
N ASP A 263 -6.01 -15.23 -0.22
CA ASP A 263 -5.67 -14.08 0.62
C ASP A 263 -6.71 -12.94 0.53
N GLY A 264 -7.77 -13.13 -0.24
CA GLY A 264 -8.83 -12.16 -0.47
C GLY A 264 -8.56 -11.16 -1.59
N ALA A 265 -7.44 -11.26 -2.33
CA ALA A 265 -7.23 -10.47 -3.54
C ALA A 265 -8.17 -10.92 -4.68
N LEU A 266 -8.53 -10.00 -5.57
CA LEU A 266 -9.37 -10.27 -6.73
C LEU A 266 -8.53 -10.82 -7.88
N LYS A 267 -8.93 -11.98 -8.39
CA LYS A 267 -8.38 -12.56 -9.62
C LYS A 267 -8.70 -11.63 -10.78
N VAL A 268 -7.66 -11.27 -11.52
CA VAL A 268 -7.76 -10.38 -12.68
C VAL A 268 -7.15 -11.01 -13.91
N ASN A 269 -7.73 -10.70 -15.07
CA ASN A 269 -7.14 -11.05 -16.36
C ASN A 269 -5.95 -10.13 -16.71
N GLU A 270 -5.34 -10.34 -17.88
CA GLU A 270 -4.21 -9.53 -18.35
C GLU A 270 -4.55 -8.05 -18.58
N TYR A 271 -5.83 -7.67 -18.62
CA TYR A 271 -6.29 -6.28 -18.76
C TYR A 271 -6.61 -5.61 -17.42
N LEU A 272 -6.33 -6.29 -16.30
CA LEU A 272 -6.68 -5.91 -14.92
C LEU A 272 -8.19 -5.85 -14.65
N GLN A 273 -8.99 -6.47 -15.51
CA GLN A 273 -10.41 -6.67 -15.26
C GLN A 273 -10.59 -7.83 -14.29
N VAL A 274 -11.53 -7.70 -13.36
CA VAL A 274 -11.94 -8.81 -12.49
C VAL A 274 -12.48 -9.94 -13.37
N GLU A 275 -12.04 -11.17 -13.13
CA GLU A 275 -12.46 -12.32 -13.93
C GLU A 275 -14.00 -12.42 -14.00
N GLY A 276 -14.54 -12.51 -15.22
CA GLY A 276 -15.99 -12.53 -15.47
C GLY A 276 -16.65 -11.16 -15.68
N TYR A 277 -15.95 -10.04 -15.45
CA TYR A 277 -16.53 -8.69 -15.53
C TYR A 277 -15.69 -7.75 -16.39
N SER A 278 -16.21 -7.30 -17.53
CA SER A 278 -15.50 -6.40 -18.46
C SER A 278 -15.45 -4.93 -18.01
N HIS A 279 -16.31 -4.54 -17.08
CA HIS A 279 -16.49 -3.17 -16.61
C HIS A 279 -16.01 -2.95 -15.16
N ILE A 280 -15.41 -3.97 -14.53
CA ILE A 280 -14.87 -3.91 -13.18
C ILE A 280 -13.39 -4.22 -13.24
N TYR A 281 -12.57 -3.32 -12.69
CA TYR A 281 -11.12 -3.43 -12.63
C TYR A 281 -10.67 -3.54 -11.17
N ALA A 282 -9.65 -4.34 -10.90
CA ALA A 282 -8.97 -4.34 -9.60
C ALA A 282 -7.51 -3.94 -9.79
N ILE A 283 -7.03 -3.00 -8.97
CA ILE A 283 -5.68 -2.42 -9.06
C ILE A 283 -5.00 -2.33 -7.69
N GLY A 284 -3.68 -2.14 -7.68
CA GLY A 284 -2.87 -2.13 -6.45
C GLY A 284 -2.93 -3.44 -5.67
N ASP A 285 -2.81 -3.36 -4.34
CA ASP A 285 -2.67 -4.53 -3.46
C ASP A 285 -3.89 -5.47 -3.49
N CYS A 286 -5.08 -4.98 -3.87
CA CYS A 286 -6.29 -5.79 -3.91
C CYS A 286 -6.42 -6.66 -5.16
N ALA A 287 -5.54 -6.51 -6.15
CA ALA A 287 -5.51 -7.35 -7.34
C ALA A 287 -4.52 -8.52 -7.16
N ASP A 288 -4.92 -9.74 -7.54
CA ASP A 288 -4.08 -10.94 -7.56
C ASP A 288 -3.14 -10.94 -8.78
N VAL A 289 -2.23 -9.97 -8.78
CA VAL A 289 -1.12 -9.88 -9.71
C VAL A 289 0.14 -10.37 -9.02
N ARG A 290 0.82 -11.34 -9.64
CA ARG A 290 2.08 -11.94 -9.16
C ARG A 290 3.26 -11.00 -9.35
N GLU A 291 3.43 -10.07 -8.42
CA GLU A 291 4.58 -9.17 -8.31
C GLU A 291 4.61 -8.54 -6.91
N PRO A 292 5.74 -7.92 -6.49
CA PRO A 292 5.78 -7.24 -5.21
C PRO A 292 4.73 -6.13 -5.14
N LYS A 293 3.98 -6.06 -4.04
CA LYS A 293 2.94 -5.05 -3.83
C LYS A 293 3.59 -3.70 -3.52
N MET A 294 3.62 -2.81 -4.50
CA MET A 294 4.32 -1.52 -4.42
C MET A 294 3.45 -0.38 -4.94
N ALA A 295 3.60 0.80 -4.34
CA ALA A 295 3.00 2.05 -4.80
C ALA A 295 3.21 2.30 -6.30
N TYR A 296 4.44 2.03 -6.78
CA TYR A 296 4.80 2.14 -8.18
C TYR A 296 3.94 1.25 -9.09
N HIS A 297 3.73 -0.02 -8.73
CA HIS A 297 2.90 -0.94 -9.50
C HIS A 297 1.43 -0.54 -9.46
N ALA A 298 0.93 -0.07 -8.31
CA ALA A 298 -0.43 0.46 -8.21
C ALA A 298 -0.68 1.59 -9.21
N SER A 299 0.28 2.50 -9.40
CA SER A 299 0.20 3.54 -10.43
C SER A 299 0.24 2.99 -11.86
N LEU A 300 1.05 1.96 -12.13
CA LEU A 300 1.05 1.29 -13.45
C LEU A 300 -0.29 0.58 -13.73
N HIS A 301 -0.88 -0.05 -12.71
CA HIS A 301 -2.19 -0.68 -12.80
C HIS A 301 -3.27 0.35 -13.16
N ALA A 302 -3.25 1.51 -12.49
CA ALA A 302 -4.16 2.62 -12.79
C ALA A 302 -4.05 3.08 -14.25
N ASN A 303 -2.84 3.22 -14.78
CA ASN A 303 -2.61 3.59 -16.19
C ASN A 303 -3.26 2.61 -17.16
N VAL A 304 -3.19 1.31 -16.89
CA VAL A 304 -3.80 0.28 -17.74
C VAL A 304 -5.31 0.28 -17.59
N ALA A 305 -5.83 0.32 -16.36
CA ALA A 305 -7.27 0.34 -16.10
C ALA A 305 -7.96 1.54 -16.77
N VAL A 306 -7.45 2.76 -16.59
CA VAL A 306 -8.03 3.97 -17.20
C VAL A 306 -7.91 3.93 -18.72
N ALA A 307 -6.77 3.49 -19.27
CA ALA A 307 -6.62 3.32 -20.72
C ALA A 307 -7.63 2.32 -21.30
N ASN A 308 -7.90 1.23 -20.57
CA ASN A 308 -8.84 0.19 -20.99
C ASN A 308 -10.30 0.62 -20.88
N ILE A 309 -10.64 1.45 -19.89
CA ILE A 309 -11.95 2.12 -19.83
C ILE A 309 -12.13 3.02 -21.06
N VAL A 310 -11.14 3.85 -21.40
CA VAL A 310 -11.17 4.70 -22.61
C VAL A 310 -11.25 3.87 -23.89
N ASN A 311 -10.49 2.78 -23.99
CA ASN A 311 -10.52 1.90 -25.16
C ASN A 311 -11.87 1.22 -25.31
N SER A 312 -12.48 0.76 -24.20
CA SER A 312 -13.82 0.17 -24.20
C SER A 312 -14.87 1.18 -24.69
N MET A 313 -14.84 2.42 -24.20
CA MET A 313 -15.73 3.49 -24.67
C MET A 313 -15.57 3.79 -26.17
N LYS A 314 -14.34 3.66 -26.70
CA LYS A 314 -14.01 3.92 -28.11
C LYS A 314 -14.05 2.67 -28.98
N GLN A 315 -14.46 1.52 -28.45
CA GLN A 315 -14.45 0.22 -29.13
C GLN A 315 -13.08 -0.13 -29.74
N ARG A 316 -12.01 0.17 -28.99
CA ARG A 316 -10.62 -0.12 -29.35
C ARG A 316 -10.12 -1.36 -28.58
N PRO A 317 -9.10 -2.07 -29.11
CA PRO A 317 -8.46 -3.18 -28.40
C PRO A 317 -7.96 -2.76 -27.01
N LEU A 318 -8.10 -3.68 -26.04
CA LEU A 318 -7.58 -3.49 -24.69
C LEU A 318 -6.06 -3.62 -24.66
N LYS A 319 -5.43 -2.90 -23.74
CA LYS A 319 -4.01 -2.94 -23.46
C LYS A 319 -3.75 -3.91 -22.31
N ALA A 320 -2.92 -4.93 -22.57
CA ALA A 320 -2.48 -5.86 -21.55
C ALA A 320 -1.47 -5.23 -20.58
N TYR A 321 -1.56 -5.60 -19.31
CA TYR A 321 -0.56 -5.38 -18.27
C TYR A 321 0.44 -6.54 -18.25
N LYS A 322 1.73 -6.20 -18.12
CA LYS A 322 2.82 -7.17 -18.03
C LYS A 322 3.52 -7.03 -16.68
N PRO A 323 3.32 -7.96 -15.73
CA PRO A 323 3.95 -7.92 -14.42
C PRO A 323 5.49 -7.94 -14.51
N VAL A 324 6.16 -7.31 -13.56
CA VAL A 324 7.63 -7.17 -13.58
C VAL A 324 8.35 -8.52 -13.52
N LEU A 325 7.84 -9.49 -12.76
CA LEU A 325 8.48 -10.82 -12.63
C LEU A 325 8.46 -11.60 -13.96
N LYS A 326 7.39 -11.51 -14.75
CA LYS A 326 7.35 -12.08 -16.10
C LYS A 326 8.34 -11.41 -17.05
N GLN A 327 8.55 -10.10 -16.91
CA GLN A 327 9.57 -9.38 -17.69
C GLN A 327 11.00 -9.80 -17.30
N GLN A 328 11.23 -10.21 -16.05
CA GLN A 328 12.53 -10.75 -15.63
C GLN A 328 12.77 -12.17 -16.14
N GLU A 329 11.75 -13.04 -16.11
CA GLU A 329 11.82 -14.39 -16.68
C GLU A 329 12.08 -14.35 -18.20
N GLU A 330 11.40 -13.46 -18.94
CA GLU A 330 11.57 -13.28 -20.39
C GLU A 330 12.91 -12.61 -20.77
N ASN A 331 13.53 -11.83 -19.89
CA ASN A 331 14.78 -11.10 -20.15
C ASN A 331 16.04 -11.73 -19.54
N THR A 332 15.98 -12.97 -19.04
CA THR A 332 17.20 -13.66 -18.64
C THR A 332 18.08 -13.98 -19.86
N TRP A 333 19.34 -13.53 -19.79
CA TRP A 333 20.48 -13.78 -20.70
C TRP A 333 20.83 -12.76 -21.80
N LYS A 334 20.68 -11.45 -21.54
CA LYS A 334 21.66 -10.50 -22.09
C LYS A 334 22.20 -9.62 -20.97
N GLU A 335 23.43 -9.92 -20.56
CA GLU A 335 24.31 -8.92 -19.95
C GLU A 335 24.50 -7.79 -20.96
N THR A 336 23.60 -6.81 -20.94
CA THR A 336 23.86 -5.51 -21.56
C THR A 336 24.63 -4.66 -20.54
N PRO A 337 25.84 -4.16 -20.87
CA PRO A 337 26.52 -3.17 -20.06
C PRO A 337 25.65 -1.91 -19.99
N GLY A 338 25.05 -1.65 -18.83
CA GLY A 338 24.05 -0.59 -18.63
C GLY A 338 22.83 -1.07 -17.85
N GLY A 339 23.04 -1.68 -16.68
CA GLY A 339 21.98 -2.22 -15.82
C GLY A 339 21.24 -1.14 -15.03
N ASP A 340 20.56 -0.20 -15.68
CA ASP A 340 20.16 1.05 -15.01
C ASP A 340 18.76 1.06 -14.37
N LEU A 341 17.77 0.27 -14.82
CA LEU A 341 16.40 0.42 -14.28
C LEU A 341 16.13 -0.39 -13.00
N VAL A 342 16.69 -1.60 -12.89
CA VAL A 342 16.57 -2.42 -11.67
C VAL A 342 17.51 -1.88 -10.58
N ASN A 343 18.73 -1.44 -10.93
CA ASN A 343 19.65 -0.81 -9.98
C ASN A 343 19.17 0.54 -9.45
N TYR A 344 18.49 1.38 -10.25
CA TYR A 344 18.02 2.68 -9.77
C TYR A 344 16.91 2.55 -8.70
N ARG A 345 15.98 1.61 -8.88
CA ARG A 345 14.86 1.38 -7.95
C ARG A 345 15.28 0.67 -6.68
N LEU A 346 16.25 -0.24 -6.81
CA LEU A 346 16.91 -0.84 -5.68
C LEU A 346 17.74 0.18 -4.91
N ARG A 347 18.46 1.07 -5.63
CA ARG A 347 19.13 2.21 -5.02
C ARG A 347 18.15 3.09 -4.27
N LEU A 348 16.96 3.39 -4.77
CA LEU A 348 16.00 4.22 -4.03
C LEU A 348 15.56 3.60 -2.69
N PHE A 349 15.33 2.29 -2.65
CA PHE A 349 15.06 1.55 -1.41
C PHE A 349 16.30 1.54 -0.49
N LEU A 350 17.49 1.23 -1.04
CA LEU A 350 18.75 1.22 -0.30
C LEU A 350 19.25 2.62 0.11
N THR A 351 18.86 3.70 -0.57
CA THR A 351 19.20 5.09 -0.21
C THR A 351 18.28 5.63 0.88
N ARG A 352 17.15 4.96 1.12
CA ARG A 352 16.26 5.26 2.25
C ARG A 352 16.68 4.54 3.52
N ILE A 353 17.30 3.36 3.39
CA ILE A 353 17.85 2.57 4.50
C ILE A 353 19.28 3.05 4.76
#